data_AF-A0A496TL79-F1
#
_entry.id   AF-A0A496TL79-F1
#
_cell.length_a   1.000
_cell.length_b   1.000
_cell.length_c   1.000
_cell.angle_alpha   90.00
_cell.angle_beta   90.00
_cell.angle_gamma   90.00
#
_symmetry.space_group_name_H-M   'P 1'
#
loop_
_entity.id
_entity.type
_entity.pdbx_description
1 polymer ?
#
loop_
_entity_poly.entity_id
_entity_poly.type
_entity_poly.pdbx_seq_one_letter_code
_entity_poly.pdbx_strand_id
1 'polypeptide(L)'
;MAPDETILYFSSTRKGGFGKSDIWWVEKTENGWAEPVNLGSPINTASNEYDEFISSNGLTMVFSSDRDGGYGKRDLYYSENWGGYWAHPVNFGKTINSRDDDFDPWIDFEGDFIIFSTTRKNTDKNTDLWYAFKSKYGWDIPPEPIKEINTSFAEYSPFFIDNTLFFSRFDNTGKIKIMSVKAEIKK
;
A
#
# COMPACT_ATOMS: atom_id res chain seq x y z
N MET A 1 -9.36 -6.14 1.83
CA MET A 1 -10.63 -6.40 2.56
C MET A 1 -10.60 -5.55 3.81
N ALA A 2 -11.69 -4.85 4.11
CA ALA A 2 -11.82 -4.05 5.32
C ALA A 2 -11.84 -4.97 6.57
N PRO A 3 -11.50 -4.44 7.75
CA PRO A 3 -11.26 -5.28 8.93
C PRO A 3 -12.49 -6.02 9.45
N ASP A 4 -13.69 -5.55 9.12
CA ASP A 4 -14.96 -6.17 9.48
C ASP A 4 -15.41 -7.26 8.48
N GLU A 5 -14.59 -7.54 7.45
CA GLU A 5 -14.88 -8.45 6.33
C GLU A 5 -16.16 -8.13 5.55
N THR A 6 -16.74 -6.95 5.75
CA THR A 6 -17.95 -6.53 5.05
C THR A 6 -17.64 -5.74 3.79
N ILE A 7 -16.47 -5.11 3.69
CA ILE A 7 -16.08 -4.33 2.52
C ILE A 7 -14.82 -4.91 1.87
N LEU A 8 -14.78 -4.96 0.54
CA LEU A 8 -13.57 -5.19 -0.22
C LEU A 8 -13.25 -3.96 -1.05
N TYR A 9 -12.04 -3.42 -0.87
CA TYR A 9 -11.46 -2.40 -1.73
C TYR A 9 -10.59 -3.08 -2.79
N PHE A 10 -10.60 -2.55 -4.00
CA PHE A 10 -9.76 -3.00 -5.11
C PHE A 10 -9.57 -1.88 -6.14
N SER A 11 -8.43 -1.83 -6.80
CA SER A 11 -8.20 -0.90 -7.91
C SER A 11 -8.68 -1.48 -9.26
N SER A 12 -9.23 -0.64 -10.15
CA SER A 12 -9.80 -1.09 -11.43
C SER A 12 -9.92 0.03 -12.47
N THR A 13 -9.72 -0.32 -13.74
CA THR A 13 -9.91 0.55 -14.92
C THR A 13 -11.33 0.49 -15.51
N ARG A 14 -12.29 -0.01 -14.72
CA ARG A 14 -13.68 -0.16 -15.16
C ARG A 14 -14.31 1.20 -15.49
N LYS A 15 -15.33 1.17 -16.35
CA LYS A 15 -16.10 2.38 -16.71
C LYS A 15 -16.77 2.99 -15.47
N GLY A 16 -16.78 4.32 -15.38
CA GLY A 16 -17.41 5.06 -14.28
C GLY A 16 -16.42 5.62 -13.26
N GLY A 17 -15.12 5.45 -13.49
CA GLY A 17 -14.05 6.11 -12.73
C GLY A 17 -13.80 7.56 -13.15
N PHE A 18 -12.94 8.22 -12.38
CA PHE A 18 -12.49 9.60 -12.55
C PHE A 18 -11.22 9.68 -13.41
N GLY A 19 -10.39 8.65 -13.36
CA GLY A 19 -9.11 8.61 -14.05
C GLY A 19 -8.88 7.31 -14.79
N LYS A 20 -7.66 6.81 -14.67
CA LYS A 20 -7.20 5.61 -15.37
C LYS A 20 -7.56 4.38 -14.54
N SER A 21 -6.74 4.05 -13.54
CA SER A 21 -7.09 3.07 -12.50
C SER A 21 -7.54 3.82 -11.28
N ASP A 22 -8.70 3.45 -10.76
CA ASP A 22 -9.30 4.05 -9.58
C ASP A 22 -9.47 2.99 -8.49
N ILE A 23 -9.55 3.42 -7.22
CA ILE A 23 -9.96 2.56 -6.11
C ILE A 23 -11.48 2.46 -6.07
N TRP A 24 -11.98 1.23 -5.99
CA TRP A 24 -13.39 0.88 -5.86
C TRP A 24 -13.59 0.11 -4.57
N TRP A 25 -14.84 0.04 -4.12
CA TRP A 25 -15.24 -0.81 -3.02
C TRP A 25 -16.53 -1.57 -3.31
N VAL A 26 -16.68 -2.73 -2.68
CA VAL A 26 -17.90 -3.54 -2.69
C VAL A 26 -18.28 -3.91 -1.27
N GLU A 27 -19.56 -3.85 -0.99
CA GLU A 27 -20.13 -4.37 0.26
C GLU A 27 -20.52 -5.85 0.10
N LYS A 28 -20.32 -6.62 1.15
CA LYS A 28 -20.79 -7.98 1.30
C LYS A 28 -22.20 -7.93 1.86
N THR A 29 -23.14 -8.40 1.07
CA THR A 29 -24.56 -8.51 1.43
C THR A 29 -24.89 -9.95 1.80
N GLU A 30 -26.11 -10.19 2.31
CA GLU A 30 -26.64 -11.54 2.54
C GLU A 30 -26.64 -12.42 1.28
N ASN A 31 -26.72 -11.81 0.08
CA ASN A 31 -26.78 -12.51 -1.21
C ASN A 31 -25.43 -12.55 -1.95
N GLY A 32 -24.32 -12.20 -1.28
CA GLY A 32 -22.99 -12.09 -1.88
C GLY A 32 -22.53 -10.65 -2.04
N TRP A 33 -21.57 -10.39 -2.92
CA TRP A 33 -21.02 -9.06 -3.12
C TRP A 33 -21.96 -8.15 -3.91
N ALA A 34 -22.12 -6.90 -3.45
CA ALA A 34 -22.85 -5.86 -4.15
C ALA A 34 -22.12 -5.38 -5.42
N GLU A 35 -22.80 -4.53 -6.20
CA GLU A 35 -22.18 -3.86 -7.34
C GLU A 35 -21.07 -2.91 -6.88
N PRO A 36 -19.91 -2.87 -7.55
CA PRO A 36 -18.81 -2.02 -7.14
C PRO A 36 -19.09 -0.53 -7.27
N VAL A 37 -18.69 0.21 -6.23
CA VAL A 37 -18.84 1.66 -6.13
C VAL A 37 -17.47 2.32 -6.20
N ASN A 38 -17.32 3.34 -7.03
CA ASN A 38 -16.08 4.12 -7.11
C ASN A 38 -15.88 4.88 -5.79
N LEU A 39 -14.67 4.88 -5.24
CA LEU A 39 -14.42 5.54 -3.96
C LEU A 39 -14.49 7.08 -4.04
N GLY A 40 -14.45 7.63 -5.25
CA GLY A 40 -14.65 9.04 -5.54
C GLY A 40 -13.53 9.94 -5.01
N SER A 41 -13.76 11.26 -5.13
CA SER A 41 -12.88 12.28 -4.56
C SER A 41 -13.01 12.29 -3.02
N PRO A 42 -11.92 12.55 -2.26
CA PRO A 42 -10.59 12.98 -2.72
C PRO A 42 -9.60 11.84 -2.99
N ILE A 43 -10.01 10.58 -2.85
CA ILE A 43 -9.12 9.44 -3.06
C ILE A 43 -8.78 9.30 -4.54
N ASN A 44 -9.80 9.13 -5.39
CA ASN A 44 -9.62 8.97 -6.82
C ASN A 44 -9.47 10.32 -7.52
N THR A 45 -8.55 10.36 -8.48
CA THR A 45 -8.23 11.55 -9.27
C THR A 45 -8.30 11.23 -10.77
N ALA A 46 -7.79 12.12 -11.62
CA ALA A 46 -7.62 11.81 -13.05
C ALA A 46 -6.39 10.92 -13.31
N SER A 47 -5.53 10.74 -12.31
CA SER A 47 -4.33 9.92 -12.36
C SER A 47 -4.67 8.45 -12.10
N ASN A 48 -3.67 7.65 -11.78
CA ASN A 48 -3.86 6.31 -11.28
C ASN A 48 -3.78 6.26 -9.76
N GLU A 49 -4.65 5.46 -9.17
CA GLU A 49 -4.62 5.01 -7.80
C GLU A 49 -4.60 3.47 -7.77
N TYR A 50 -3.68 2.90 -6.99
CA TYR A 50 -3.43 1.46 -6.92
C TYR A 50 -3.08 1.00 -5.50
N ASP A 51 -3.05 -0.33 -5.37
CA ASP A 51 -2.36 -1.06 -4.30
C ASP A 51 -2.83 -0.62 -2.90
N GLU A 52 -4.12 -0.35 -2.75
CA GLU A 52 -4.64 0.16 -1.50
C GLU A 52 -4.65 -0.89 -0.39
N PHE A 53 -4.36 -0.42 0.82
CA PHE A 53 -4.45 -1.19 2.04
C PHE A 53 -5.12 -0.35 3.12
N ILE A 54 -5.93 -1.00 3.96
CA ILE A 54 -6.63 -0.35 5.08
C ILE A 54 -6.14 -0.99 6.36
N SER A 55 -5.72 -0.17 7.31
CA SER A 55 -5.31 -0.59 8.66
C SER A 55 -6.40 -1.42 9.32
N SER A 56 -6.02 -2.33 10.21
CA SER A 56 -6.95 -3.28 10.84
C SER A 56 -7.98 -2.65 11.78
N ASN A 57 -7.85 -1.36 12.13
CA ASN A 57 -8.90 -0.59 12.81
C ASN A 57 -9.82 0.19 11.85
N GLY A 58 -9.54 0.16 10.54
CA GLY A 58 -10.32 0.86 9.51
C GLY A 58 -10.10 2.38 9.49
N LEU A 59 -9.12 2.88 10.25
CA LEU A 59 -8.88 4.32 10.42
C LEU A 59 -7.95 4.91 9.36
N THR A 60 -7.04 4.13 8.79
CA THR A 60 -6.04 4.64 7.85
C THR A 60 -6.03 3.81 6.58
N MET A 61 -6.20 4.46 5.43
CA MET A 61 -5.94 3.90 4.11
C MET A 61 -4.57 4.36 3.64
N VAL A 62 -3.78 3.45 3.10
CA VAL A 62 -2.54 3.73 2.36
C VAL A 62 -2.70 3.21 0.94
N PHE A 63 -2.12 3.90 -0.04
CA PHE A 63 -2.22 3.51 -1.44
C PHE A 63 -1.09 4.15 -2.25
N SER A 64 -0.87 3.68 -3.48
CA SER A 64 0.10 4.26 -4.41
C SER A 64 -0.59 5.08 -5.50
N SER A 65 0.03 6.17 -5.96
CA SER A 65 -0.52 7.01 -7.02
C SER A 65 0.55 7.74 -7.82
N ASP A 66 0.31 7.92 -9.12
CA ASP A 66 1.11 8.76 -10.03
C ASP A 66 0.50 10.17 -10.22
N ARG A 67 -0.26 10.66 -9.23
CA ARG A 67 -0.81 12.01 -9.22
C ARG A 67 0.27 13.09 -9.24
N ASP A 68 -0.06 14.20 -9.91
CA ASP A 68 0.81 15.36 -10.00
C ASP A 68 1.19 15.92 -8.62
N GLY A 69 2.41 16.44 -8.50
CA GLY A 69 2.95 17.00 -7.25
C GLY A 69 3.66 15.99 -6.34
N GLY A 70 3.77 14.72 -6.76
CA GLY A 70 4.61 13.71 -6.11
C GLY A 70 6.12 13.91 -6.29
N TYR A 71 6.89 12.99 -5.72
CA TYR A 71 8.36 12.99 -5.65
C TYR A 71 9.02 11.96 -6.57
N GLY A 72 8.28 10.93 -6.98
CA GLY A 72 8.74 9.85 -7.85
C GLY A 72 7.77 9.55 -9.00
N LYS A 73 7.85 8.31 -9.50
CA LYS A 73 6.96 7.83 -10.55
C LYS A 73 5.60 7.43 -9.99
N ARG A 74 5.62 6.64 -8.92
CA ARG A 74 4.49 6.32 -8.06
C ARG A 74 4.92 6.60 -6.64
N ASP A 75 4.07 7.36 -5.94
CA ASP A 75 4.29 7.75 -4.57
C ASP A 75 3.25 7.08 -3.68
N LEU A 76 3.63 6.81 -2.43
CA LEU A 76 2.72 6.43 -1.38
C LEU A 76 1.98 7.66 -0.83
N TYR A 77 0.70 7.45 -0.55
CA TYR A 77 -0.21 8.40 0.09
C TYR A 77 -0.99 7.70 1.20
N TYR A 78 -1.40 8.46 2.23
CA TYR A 78 -2.33 7.98 3.25
C TYR A 78 -3.53 8.91 3.42
N SER A 79 -4.67 8.35 3.82
CA SER A 79 -5.89 9.08 4.14
C SER A 79 -6.51 8.50 5.41
N GLU A 80 -7.00 9.39 6.27
CA GLU A 80 -7.68 9.02 7.51
C GLU A 80 -9.19 8.91 7.27
N ASN A 81 -9.82 7.93 7.92
CA ASN A 81 -11.25 7.70 7.91
C ASN A 81 -11.94 8.42 9.07
N TRP A 82 -12.90 9.28 8.76
CA TRP A 82 -13.69 10.03 9.72
C TRP A 82 -15.15 9.57 9.69
N GLY A 83 -15.40 8.36 10.19
CA GLY A 83 -16.76 7.82 10.28
C GLY A 83 -17.38 7.47 8.92
N GLY A 84 -16.60 6.88 8.02
CA GLY A 84 -17.02 6.47 6.67
C GLY A 84 -16.57 7.43 5.56
N TYR A 85 -15.89 8.51 5.91
CA TYR A 85 -15.38 9.50 4.96
C TYR A 85 -13.85 9.51 4.97
N TRP A 86 -13.25 9.26 3.82
CA TRP A 86 -11.81 9.39 3.62
C TRP A 86 -11.42 10.87 3.46
N ALA A 87 -10.49 11.33 4.29
CA ALA A 87 -9.92 12.67 4.20
C ALA A 87 -9.12 12.88 2.90
N HIS A 88 -8.74 14.13 2.64
CA HIS A 88 -7.79 14.41 1.55
C HIS A 88 -6.48 13.65 1.77
N PRO A 89 -6.01 12.86 0.78
CA PRO A 89 -4.78 12.10 0.91
C PRO A 89 -3.56 13.00 1.14
N VAL A 90 -2.70 12.56 2.04
CA VAL A 90 -1.42 13.19 2.35
C VAL A 90 -0.31 12.33 1.74
N ASN A 91 0.58 12.94 0.96
CA ASN A 91 1.78 12.28 0.44
C ASN A 91 2.72 11.96 1.62
N PHE A 92 3.32 10.77 1.65
CA PHE A 92 4.28 10.40 2.71
C PHE A 92 5.57 11.23 2.72
N GLY A 93 5.78 12.08 1.72
CA GLY A 93 6.91 12.99 1.61
C GLY A 93 8.15 12.32 1.02
N LYS A 94 9.10 13.16 0.58
CA LYS A 94 10.39 12.74 -0.01
C LYS A 94 11.30 11.90 0.89
N THR A 95 10.97 11.79 2.17
CA THR A 95 11.72 10.96 3.11
C THR A 95 11.37 9.49 2.89
N ILE A 96 10.08 9.19 2.73
CA ILE A 96 9.58 7.84 2.52
C ILE A 96 9.56 7.51 1.04
N ASN A 97 8.99 8.41 0.22
CA ASN A 97 8.93 8.27 -1.24
C ASN A 97 10.30 8.54 -1.86
N SER A 98 10.58 7.79 -2.93
CA SER A 98 11.81 7.86 -3.72
C SER A 98 11.56 8.59 -5.04
N ARG A 99 12.57 8.62 -5.92
CA ARG A 99 12.41 9.11 -7.29
C ARG A 99 11.87 8.05 -8.26
N ASP A 100 11.79 6.80 -7.81
CA ASP A 100 11.40 5.65 -8.60
C ASP A 100 9.95 5.27 -8.23
N ASP A 101 9.58 3.98 -8.31
CA ASP A 101 8.25 3.51 -7.90
C ASP A 101 8.25 3.07 -6.43
N ASP A 102 7.31 3.59 -5.64
CA ASP A 102 6.99 3.16 -4.28
C ASP A 102 5.50 2.77 -4.21
N PHE A 103 5.21 1.53 -3.81
CA PHE A 103 3.89 0.90 -4.01
C PHE A 103 3.68 -0.34 -3.13
N ASP A 104 2.55 -1.02 -3.27
CA ASP A 104 2.15 -2.17 -2.44
C ASP A 104 2.34 -1.92 -0.92
N PRO A 105 1.77 -0.85 -0.35
CA PRO A 105 1.91 -0.58 1.07
C PRO A 105 1.09 -1.54 1.94
N TRP A 106 1.62 -1.83 3.12
CA TRP A 106 0.91 -2.33 4.29
C TRP A 106 1.19 -1.40 5.45
N ILE A 107 0.17 -1.07 6.25
CA ILE A 107 0.32 -0.22 7.43
C ILE A 107 -0.25 -0.93 8.67
N ASP A 108 0.38 -0.70 9.82
CA ASP A 108 -0.03 -1.33 11.07
C ASP A 108 -1.32 -0.74 11.65
N PHE A 109 -1.80 -1.37 12.73
CA PHE A 109 -3.01 -0.95 13.43
C PHE A 109 -2.93 0.50 13.91
N GLU A 110 -1.77 0.94 14.42
CA GLU A 110 -1.58 2.29 14.98
C GLU A 110 -1.34 3.37 13.91
N GLY A 111 -1.10 2.98 12.65
CA GLY A 111 -0.80 3.93 11.58
C GLY A 111 0.60 4.56 11.70
N ASP A 112 1.52 3.90 12.39
CA ASP A 112 2.87 4.39 12.70
C ASP A 112 4.00 3.51 12.16
N PHE A 113 3.68 2.35 11.58
CA PHE A 113 4.64 1.46 10.95
C PHE A 113 4.14 1.00 9.57
N ILE A 114 4.96 1.20 8.54
CA ILE A 114 4.64 0.85 7.15
C ILE A 114 5.69 -0.10 6.58
N ILE A 115 5.24 -1.07 5.79
CA ILE A 115 6.07 -1.90 4.91
C ILE A 115 5.58 -1.66 3.48
N PHE A 116 6.49 -1.52 2.53
CA PHE A 116 6.12 -1.24 1.14
C PHE A 116 7.16 -1.79 0.15
N SER A 117 6.75 -1.90 -1.10
CA SER A 117 7.61 -2.32 -2.21
C SER A 117 8.20 -1.11 -2.92
N THR A 118 9.46 -1.19 -3.37
CA THR A 118 10.12 -0.06 -4.02
C THR A 118 11.16 -0.51 -5.05
N THR A 119 11.33 0.26 -6.12
CA THR A 119 12.39 0.05 -7.14
C THR A 119 13.54 1.05 -7.02
N ARG A 120 13.71 1.69 -5.86
CA ARG A 120 14.76 2.69 -5.64
C ARG A 120 16.15 2.12 -5.92
N LYS A 121 16.95 2.85 -6.71
CA LYS A 121 18.26 2.46 -7.29
C LYS A 121 19.35 1.82 -6.40
N ASN A 122 19.17 1.76 -5.08
CA ASN A 122 20.07 1.02 -4.20
C ASN A 122 19.71 -0.48 -4.07
N THR A 123 18.60 -0.90 -4.68
CA THR A 123 18.23 -2.30 -4.89
C THR A 123 18.79 -2.76 -6.23
N ASP A 124 18.84 -4.07 -6.48
CA ASP A 124 19.58 -4.75 -7.54
C ASP A 124 19.04 -4.51 -8.97
N LYS A 125 18.34 -3.37 -9.19
CA LYS A 125 17.36 -3.09 -10.25
C LYS A 125 16.07 -3.90 -10.12
N ASN A 126 15.87 -4.55 -8.98
CA ASN A 126 14.65 -5.29 -8.65
C ASN A 126 13.77 -4.51 -7.67
N THR A 127 12.51 -4.93 -7.55
CA THR A 127 11.62 -4.45 -6.48
C THR A 127 11.96 -5.16 -5.19
N ASP A 128 12.16 -4.39 -4.11
CA ASP A 128 12.47 -4.93 -2.79
C ASP A 128 11.48 -4.40 -1.75
N LEU A 129 11.43 -5.06 -0.58
CA LEU A 129 10.62 -4.62 0.55
C LEU A 129 11.42 -3.72 1.49
N TRP A 130 10.81 -2.61 1.87
CA TRP A 130 11.35 -1.61 2.78
C TRP A 130 10.32 -1.29 3.87
N TYR A 131 10.78 -0.80 5.01
CA TYR A 131 9.91 -0.37 6.10
C TYR A 131 10.28 1.00 6.63
N ALA A 132 9.34 1.67 7.28
CA ALA A 132 9.57 2.91 8.00
C ALA A 132 8.70 3.02 9.25
N PHE A 133 9.13 3.88 10.17
CA PHE A 133 8.39 4.26 11.35
C PHE A 133 8.04 5.75 11.32
N LYS A 134 6.88 6.08 11.84
CA LYS A 134 6.43 7.45 12.07
C LYS A 134 7.00 7.92 13.41
N SER A 135 7.71 9.04 13.39
CA SER A 135 8.13 9.70 14.62
C SER A 135 7.04 10.63 15.15
N LYS A 136 7.27 11.24 16.32
CA LYS A 136 6.41 12.31 16.84
C LYS A 136 6.33 13.56 15.94
N TYR A 137 7.24 13.70 14.97
CA TYR A 137 7.25 14.77 13.97
C TYR A 137 6.68 14.34 12.61
N GLY A 138 6.20 13.09 12.50
CA GLY A 138 5.63 12.52 11.28
C GLY A 138 6.57 11.52 10.60
N TRP A 139 6.44 11.40 9.28
CA TRP A 139 7.22 10.48 8.46
C TRP A 139 8.59 11.08 8.07
N ASP A 140 9.39 11.42 9.07
CA ASP A 140 10.69 12.08 8.93
C ASP A 140 11.90 11.15 9.12
N ILE A 141 11.66 9.88 9.46
CA ILE A 141 12.68 8.84 9.55
C ILE A 141 12.84 8.16 8.18
N PRO A 142 14.06 8.10 7.61
CA PRO A 142 14.28 7.37 6.36
C PRO A 142 13.92 5.89 6.48
N PRO A 143 13.26 5.31 5.47
CA PRO A 143 12.95 3.89 5.42
C PRO A 143 14.22 3.04 5.29
N GLU A 144 14.16 1.80 5.76
CA GLU A 144 15.24 0.82 5.69
C GLU A 144 14.83 -0.42 4.86
N PRO A 145 15.76 -1.04 4.12
CA PRO A 145 15.49 -2.29 3.42
C PRO A 145 15.38 -3.46 4.40
N ILE A 146 14.47 -4.41 4.15
CA ILE A 146 14.40 -5.67 4.91
C ILE A 146 15.46 -6.65 4.39
N LYS A 147 16.72 -6.43 4.78
CA LYS A 147 17.90 -7.12 4.23
C LYS A 147 17.87 -8.64 4.40
N GLU A 148 17.22 -9.13 5.44
CA GLU A 148 17.11 -10.56 5.74
C GLU A 148 16.17 -11.28 4.76
N ILE A 149 15.26 -10.53 4.14
CA ILE A 149 14.29 -11.06 3.19
C ILE A 149 14.73 -10.76 1.77
N ASN A 150 15.12 -9.52 1.46
CA ASN A 150 15.37 -9.10 0.09
C ASN A 150 16.43 -9.97 -0.59
N THR A 151 16.17 -10.36 -1.83
CA THR A 151 17.07 -11.21 -2.63
C THR A 151 17.37 -10.57 -3.98
N SER A 152 18.14 -11.28 -4.80
CA SER A 152 18.31 -10.92 -6.21
C SER A 152 17.07 -11.17 -7.08
N PHE A 153 15.94 -11.57 -6.48
CA PHE A 153 14.64 -11.64 -7.12
C PHE A 153 13.74 -10.55 -6.57
N ALA A 154 12.77 -10.11 -7.36
CA ALA A 154 11.87 -9.07 -6.91
C ALA A 154 10.84 -9.59 -5.89
N GLU A 155 10.64 -8.81 -4.82
CA GLU A 155 9.66 -9.01 -3.75
C GLU A 155 8.56 -7.95 -3.77
N TYR A 156 7.32 -8.37 -3.52
CA TYR A 156 6.12 -7.53 -3.65
C TYR A 156 5.07 -7.83 -2.58
N SER A 157 4.08 -6.94 -2.46
CA SER A 157 2.82 -7.16 -1.74
C SER A 157 3.02 -7.67 -0.30
N PRO A 158 3.75 -6.91 0.54
CA PRO A 158 3.93 -7.25 1.95
C PRO A 158 2.58 -7.26 2.69
N PHE A 159 2.42 -8.20 3.60
CA PHE A 159 1.30 -8.25 4.54
C PHE A 159 1.80 -8.81 5.87
N PHE A 160 1.73 -8.02 6.93
CA PHE A 160 2.22 -8.41 8.24
C PHE A 160 1.06 -8.67 9.21
N ILE A 161 1.07 -9.85 9.83
CA ILE A 161 0.08 -10.24 10.85
C ILE A 161 0.69 -11.30 11.77
N ASP A 162 0.36 -11.27 13.07
CA ASP A 162 0.76 -12.29 14.04
C ASP A 162 2.26 -12.67 14.00
N ASN A 163 3.11 -11.64 14.02
CA ASN A 163 4.57 -11.75 13.92
C ASN A 163 5.07 -12.51 12.67
N THR A 164 4.29 -12.46 11.60
CA THR A 164 4.57 -13.14 10.34
C THR A 164 4.43 -12.15 9.20
N LEU A 165 5.52 -11.95 8.46
CA LEU A 165 5.48 -11.21 7.20
C LEU A 165 5.22 -12.19 6.07
N PHE A 166 4.12 -11.99 5.36
CA PHE A 166 3.82 -12.59 4.07
C PHE A 166 4.21 -11.64 2.95
N PHE A 167 4.70 -12.18 1.84
CA PHE A 167 5.04 -11.41 0.65
C PHE A 167 5.11 -12.33 -0.56
N SER A 168 5.13 -11.76 -1.75
CA SER A 168 5.31 -12.52 -2.98
C SER A 168 6.71 -12.31 -3.56
N ARG A 169 7.25 -13.35 -4.20
CA ARG A 169 8.59 -13.34 -4.82
C ARG A 169 8.58 -14.09 -6.14
N PHE A 170 9.29 -13.57 -7.15
CA PHE A 170 9.57 -14.33 -8.37
C PHE A 170 10.66 -15.38 -8.14
N ASP A 171 10.47 -16.60 -8.66
CA ASP A 171 11.54 -17.59 -8.73
C ASP A 171 12.36 -17.46 -10.03
N ASN A 172 13.41 -18.28 -10.15
CA ASN A 172 14.29 -18.32 -11.32
C ASN A 172 13.60 -18.76 -12.63
N THR A 173 12.34 -19.22 -12.56
CA THR A 173 11.51 -19.55 -13.73
C THR A 173 10.55 -18.42 -14.10
N GLY A 174 10.56 -17.32 -13.36
CA GLY A 174 9.62 -16.20 -13.53
C GLY A 174 8.24 -16.47 -12.93
N LYS A 175 8.08 -17.48 -12.07
CA LYS A 175 6.82 -17.75 -11.38
C LYS A 175 6.78 -17.05 -10.03
N ILE A 176 5.61 -16.51 -9.68
CA ILE A 176 5.37 -15.91 -8.36
C ILE A 176 5.18 -17.03 -7.33
N LYS A 177 5.83 -16.90 -6.18
CA LYS A 177 5.65 -17.71 -4.97
C LYS A 177 5.22 -16.82 -3.82
N ILE A 178 4.34 -17.35 -2.97
CA ILE A 178 4.03 -16.74 -1.68
C ILE A 178 5.06 -17.22 -0.66
N MET A 179 5.63 -16.27 0.04
CA MET A 179 6.66 -16.46 1.05
C MET A 179 6.13 -16.00 2.40
N SER A 180 6.67 -16.58 3.48
CA SER A 180 6.36 -16.15 4.84
C SER A 180 7.59 -16.26 5.72
N VAL A 181 7.82 -15.28 6.60
CA VAL A 181 8.88 -15.33 7.60
C VAL A 181 8.38 -14.83 8.95
N LYS A 182 8.85 -15.45 10.04
CA LYS A 182 8.63 -14.91 11.38
C LYS A 182 9.51 -13.67 11.56
N ALA A 183 8.91 -12.56 11.94
CA ALA A 183 9.63 -11.31 12.18
C ALA A 183 9.09 -10.62 13.43
N GLU A 184 10.01 -9.99 14.17
CA GLU A 184 9.70 -9.16 15.32
C GLU A 184 9.93 -7.71 14.94
N ILE A 185 8.90 -6.87 15.10
CA ILE A 185 9.03 -5.43 14.91
C ILE A 185 9.60 -4.84 16.20
N LYS A 186 10.82 -4.31 16.14
CA LYS A 186 11.39 -3.52 17.24
C LYS A 186 11.10 -2.06 16.97
N LYS A 187 10.04 -1.54 17.60
CA LYS A 187 9.70 -0.11 17.62
C LYS A 187 10.64 0.66 18.56
#